data_AF-A0A9E6W9W4-F1
#
_entry.id   AF-A0A9E6W9W4-F1
#
_cell.length_a   1.000
_cell.length_b   1.000
_cell.length_c   1.000
_cell.angle_alpha   90.00
_cell.angle_beta   90.00
_cell.angle_gamma   90.00
#
_symmetry.space_group_name_H-M   'P 1'
#
loop_
_entity.id
_entity.type
_entity.pdbx_description
1 polymer ?
#
loop_
_entity_poly.entity_id
_entity_poly.type
_entity_poly.pdbx_seq_one_letter_code
_entity_poly.pdbx_strand_id
1 'polypeptide(L)'
;MNINNLLRKNIQNLKPYSSARDEYSGDAMVFLDANENPFNEPYNRYPDPLQKELKQKISVLKNIATDQIFLGNGSDEPIDLLIRAFCEPGIDNIVTINPTYGMYQVAA
;
A
#
# COMPACT_ATOMS: atom_id res chain seq x y z
N MET A 1 -5.94 30.60 -13.65
CA MET A 1 -6.72 29.36 -13.40
C MET A 1 -6.31 28.83 -12.04
N ASN A 2 -7.24 28.62 -11.11
CA ASN A 2 -6.92 28.11 -9.78
C ASN A 2 -7.00 26.57 -9.80
N ILE A 3 -5.89 25.88 -9.54
CA ILE A 3 -5.82 24.41 -9.60
C ILE A 3 -6.71 23.74 -8.56
N ASN A 4 -6.97 24.42 -7.43
CA ASN A 4 -7.84 23.89 -6.38
C ASN A 4 -9.26 23.69 -6.91
N ASN A 5 -9.72 24.52 -7.85
CA ASN A 5 -11.05 24.39 -8.43
C ASN A 5 -11.20 23.13 -9.33
N LEU A 6 -10.10 22.43 -9.64
CA LEU A 6 -10.08 21.22 -10.47
C LEU A 6 -10.00 19.93 -9.63
N LEU A 7 -9.64 20.04 -8.34
CA LEU A 7 -9.52 18.89 -7.45
C LEU A 7 -10.90 18.37 -7.02
N ARG A 8 -11.03 17.05 -6.90
CA ARG A 8 -12.24 16.44 -6.34
C ARG A 8 -12.39 16.86 -4.87
N LYS A 9 -13.61 17.15 -4.43
CA LYS A 9 -13.90 17.60 -3.05
C LYS A 9 -13.40 16.62 -1.98
N ASN A 10 -13.49 15.31 -2.24
CA ASN A 10 -13.01 14.30 -1.28
C ASN A 10 -11.48 14.33 -1.14
N ILE A 11 -10.74 14.65 -2.19
CA ILE A 11 -9.27 14.81 -2.14
C ILE A 11 -8.89 16.12 -1.44
N GLN A 12 -9.63 17.20 -1.66
CA GLN A 12 -9.39 18.48 -0.98
C GLN A 12 -9.54 18.38 0.55
N ASN A 13 -10.49 17.57 1.01
CA ASN A 13 -10.81 17.42 2.43
C ASN A 13 -10.09 16.23 3.08
N LEU A 14 -9.32 15.44 2.31
CA LEU A 14 -8.59 14.29 2.82
C LEU A 14 -7.46 14.76 3.75
N LYS A 15 -7.42 14.22 4.97
CA LYS A 15 -6.25 14.35 5.83
C LYS A 15 -5.27 13.22 5.47
N PRO A 16 -4.08 13.52 4.94
CA PRO A 16 -3.12 12.48 4.54
C PRO A 16 -2.67 11.67 5.76
N TYR A 17 -2.35 10.40 5.52
CA TYR A 17 -1.68 9.57 6.52
C TYR A 17 -0.31 10.16 6.87
N SER A 18 0.06 10.11 8.16
CA SER A 18 1.37 10.50 8.65
C SER A 18 2.18 9.25 8.91
N SER A 19 3.30 9.11 8.20
CA SER A 19 4.26 8.02 8.36
C SER A 19 5.30 8.35 9.44
N ALA A 20 6.10 7.36 9.85
CA ALA A 20 7.19 7.57 10.81
C ALA A 20 8.22 8.63 10.36
N ARG A 21 8.38 8.85 9.06
CA ARG A 21 9.26 9.89 8.50
C ARG A 21 8.67 11.30 8.52
N ASP A 22 7.37 11.44 8.74
CA ASP A 22 6.74 12.75 8.95
C ASP A 22 6.94 13.27 10.39
N GLU A 23 7.35 12.39 11.32
CA GLU A 23 7.57 12.71 12.74
C GLU A 23 9.04 13.05 13.08
N TYR A 24 9.98 12.83 12.15
CA TYR A 24 11.43 13.11 12.36
C TYR A 24 12.07 13.76 11.13
N SER A 25 12.64 14.95 11.31
CA SER A 25 13.24 15.78 10.25
C SER A 25 14.76 16.01 10.40
N GLY A 26 15.45 15.12 11.12
CA GLY A 26 16.92 15.15 11.27
C GLY A 26 17.65 14.29 10.24
N ASP A 27 18.93 14.58 10.01
CA ASP A 27 19.81 13.72 9.20
C ASP A 27 20.21 12.48 10.02
N ALA A 28 19.71 11.30 9.60
CA ALA A 28 20.11 10.02 10.15
C ALA A 28 21.13 9.34 9.22
N MET A 29 22.22 8.81 9.79
CA MET A 29 23.22 8.03 9.04
C MET A 29 22.84 6.56 8.86
N VAL A 30 21.87 6.05 9.64
CA VAL A 30 21.43 4.65 9.63
C VAL A 30 19.91 4.60 9.74
N PHE A 31 19.25 3.95 8.78
CA PHE A 31 17.80 3.79 8.71
C PHE A 31 17.40 2.36 9.08
N LEU A 32 16.71 2.18 10.21
CA LEU A 32 16.16 0.91 10.73
C LEU A 32 14.73 1.10 11.24
N ASP A 33 13.97 1.96 10.57
CA ASP A 33 12.64 2.43 10.95
C ASP A 33 11.53 1.81 10.10
N ALA A 34 11.87 1.24 8.94
CA ALA A 34 10.92 0.74 7.93
C ALA A 34 11.15 -0.71 7.48
N ASN A 35 11.99 -1.49 8.18
CA ASN A 35 12.32 -2.89 7.86
C ASN A 35 12.87 -3.11 6.43
N GLU A 36 13.59 -2.12 5.88
CA GLU A 36 14.21 -2.21 4.56
C GLU A 36 15.43 -3.15 4.55
N ASN A 37 15.64 -3.88 3.45
CA ASN A 37 16.83 -4.71 3.28
C ASN A 37 18.04 -3.82 2.92
N PRO A 38 19.15 -3.85 3.69
CA PRO A 38 20.31 -3.00 3.44
C PRO A 38 21.19 -3.44 2.26
N PHE A 39 20.88 -4.56 1.60
CA PHE A 39 21.66 -5.09 0.48
C PHE A 39 20.84 -5.05 -0.82
N ASN A 40 21.19 -4.16 -1.75
CA ASN A 40 20.59 -4.12 -3.09
C ASN A 40 21.67 -4.14 -4.19
N GLU A 41 21.50 -5.02 -5.17
CA GLU A 41 22.31 -5.14 -6.39
C GLU A 41 21.85 -4.16 -7.48
N PRO A 42 22.66 -3.84 -8.51
CA PRO A 42 22.28 -2.89 -9.56
C PRO A 42 21.28 -3.50 -10.54
N TYR A 43 19.99 -3.21 -10.36
CA TYR A 43 18.92 -3.64 -11.27
C TYR A 43 18.84 -2.74 -12.52
N ASN A 44 19.33 -3.22 -13.67
CA ASN A 44 19.23 -2.53 -14.97
C ASN A 44 18.11 -3.06 -15.89
N ARG A 45 17.28 -3.99 -15.39
CA ARG A 45 16.14 -4.60 -16.09
C ARG A 45 14.89 -4.52 -15.22
N TYR A 46 13.73 -4.37 -15.86
CA TYR A 46 12.44 -4.46 -15.18
C TYR A 46 12.30 -5.84 -14.50
N PRO A 47 11.69 -5.89 -13.30
CA PRO A 47 11.43 -7.15 -12.61
C PRO A 47 10.38 -7.99 -13.36
N ASP A 48 10.23 -9.25 -12.96
CA ASP A 48 9.13 -10.10 -13.45
C ASP A 48 7.77 -9.50 -13.04
N PRO A 49 6.93 -9.07 -13.99
CA PRO A 49 5.64 -8.44 -13.67
C PRO A 49 4.63 -9.42 -13.06
N LEU A 50 4.89 -10.73 -13.12
CA LEU A 50 4.01 -11.77 -12.57
C LEU A 50 4.55 -12.34 -11.24
N GLN A 51 5.74 -11.91 -10.82
CA GLN A 51 6.41 -12.30 -9.57
C GLN A 51 6.40 -13.82 -9.32
N LYS A 52 6.62 -14.63 -10.37
CA LYS A 52 6.35 -16.08 -10.37
C LYS A 52 7.16 -16.83 -9.32
N GLU A 53 8.46 -16.57 -9.24
CA GLU A 53 9.36 -17.25 -8.30
C GLU A 53 8.99 -16.96 -6.84
N LEU A 54 8.63 -15.71 -6.54
CA LEU A 54 8.19 -15.31 -5.20
C LEU A 54 6.86 -15.99 -4.84
N LYS A 55 5.89 -15.99 -5.75
CA LYS A 55 4.61 -16.69 -5.56
C LYS A 55 4.79 -18.19 -5.32
N GLN A 56 5.70 -18.84 -6.05
CA GLN A 56 6.01 -20.27 -5.84
C GLN A 56 6.55 -20.52 -4.42
N LYS A 57 7.48 -19.70 -3.93
CA LYS A 57 8.01 -19.83 -2.57
C LYS A 57 6.93 -19.62 -1.50
N ILE A 58 6.07 -18.61 -1.69
CA ILE A 58 4.96 -18.34 -0.77
C ILE A 58 3.93 -19.47 -0.80
N SER A 59 3.62 -20.00 -1.98
CA SER A 59 2.68 -21.11 -2.19
C SER A 59 3.08 -22.34 -1.36
N VAL A 60 4.36 -22.72 -1.40
CA VAL A 60 4.89 -23.82 -0.56
C VAL A 60 4.78 -23.47 0.92
N LEU A 61 5.16 -22.26 1.33
CA LEU A 61 5.15 -21.83 2.73
C LEU A 61 3.74 -21.78 3.33
N LYS A 62 2.75 -21.35 2.55
CA LYS A 62 1.36 -21.13 3.00
C LYS A 62 0.42 -22.28 2.63
N ASN A 63 0.91 -23.27 1.87
CA ASN A 63 0.14 -24.39 1.34
C ASN A 63 -1.12 -23.95 0.57
N ILE A 64 -0.96 -22.99 -0.34
CA ILE A 64 -2.01 -22.44 -1.21
C ILE A 64 -1.54 -22.41 -2.66
N ALA A 65 -2.45 -22.51 -3.63
CA ALA A 65 -2.07 -22.49 -5.04
C ALA A 65 -1.59 -21.09 -5.49
N THR A 66 -0.64 -21.03 -6.42
CA THR A 66 -0.01 -19.77 -6.84
C THR A 66 -0.97 -18.80 -7.53
N ASP A 67 -2.02 -19.30 -8.16
CA ASP A 67 -3.10 -18.53 -8.78
C ASP A 67 -4.07 -17.91 -7.75
N GLN A 68 -4.01 -18.36 -6.50
CA GLN A 68 -4.71 -17.76 -5.36
C GLN A 68 -3.84 -16.73 -4.61
N ILE A 69 -2.66 -16.37 -5.16
CA ILE A 69 -1.73 -15.41 -4.55
C ILE A 69 -1.65 -14.14 -5.40
N PHE A 70 -2.10 -13.04 -4.79
CA PHE A 70 -1.84 -11.68 -5.25
C PHE A 70 -0.73 -11.04 -4.41
N LEU A 71 0.19 -10.32 -5.06
CA LEU A 71 1.26 -9.58 -4.41
C LEU A 71 1.11 -8.11 -4.79
N GLY A 72 0.96 -7.24 -3.80
CA GLY A 72 1.03 -5.79 -3.96
C GLY A 72 2.35 -5.23 -3.41
N ASN A 73 2.62 -3.97 -3.73
CA ASN A 73 3.71 -3.18 -3.18
C ASN A 73 3.35 -2.69 -1.77
N GLY A 74 3.51 -3.59 -0.80
CA GLY A 74 2.98 -3.42 0.55
C GLY A 74 1.50 -3.80 0.63
N SER A 75 0.99 -3.96 1.85
CA SER A 75 -0.41 -4.36 2.10
C SER A 75 -1.44 -3.27 1.78
N ASP A 76 -1.01 -2.01 1.70
CA ASP A 76 -1.89 -0.87 1.43
C ASP A 76 -2.44 -0.90 0.00
N GLU A 77 -1.65 -1.36 -0.98
CA GLU A 77 -2.13 -1.50 -2.36
C GLU A 77 -3.24 -2.57 -2.48
N PRO A 78 -3.11 -3.80 -1.96
CA PRO A 78 -4.21 -4.75 -1.91
C PRO A 78 -5.47 -4.21 -1.20
N ILE A 79 -5.31 -3.42 -0.11
CA ILE A 79 -6.45 -2.81 0.59
C ILE A 79 -7.18 -1.82 -0.33
N ASP A 80 -6.46 -0.90 -0.98
CA ASP A 80 -7.03 0.05 -1.95
C ASP A 80 -7.69 -0.66 -3.14
N LEU A 81 -7.06 -1.70 -3.69
CA LEU A 81 -7.60 -2.46 -4.81
C LEU A 81 -8.90 -3.19 -4.44
N LEU A 82 -9.00 -3.75 -3.23
CA LEU A 82 -10.24 -4.37 -2.76
C LEU A 82 -11.37 -3.35 -2.67
N ILE A 83 -11.12 -2.16 -2.11
CA ILE A 83 -12.12 -1.10 -2.02
C ILE A 83 -12.54 -0.65 -3.43
N ARG A 84 -11.60 -0.41 -4.33
CA ARG A 84 -11.90 0.02 -5.71
C ARG A 84 -12.66 -1.02 -6.53
N ALA A 85 -12.41 -2.30 -6.30
CA ALA A 85 -13.04 -3.37 -7.06
C ALA A 85 -14.49 -3.64 -6.61
N PHE A 86 -14.81 -3.40 -5.35
CA PHE A 86 -16.06 -3.87 -4.74
C PHE A 86 -16.93 -2.77 -4.10
N CYS A 87 -16.46 -1.52 -4.00
CA CYS A 87 -17.23 -0.42 -3.43
C CYS A 87 -17.43 0.69 -4.45
N GLU A 88 -18.69 0.97 -4.80
CA GLU A 88 -19.07 2.14 -5.59
C GLU A 88 -19.04 3.40 -4.70
N PRO A 89 -18.24 4.43 -5.05
CA PRO A 89 -18.10 5.62 -4.21
C PRO A 89 -19.42 6.35 -3.95
N GLY A 90 -19.73 6.56 -2.67
CA GLY A 90 -20.94 7.24 -2.23
C GLY A 90 -22.20 6.36 -2.18
N ILE A 91 -22.08 5.07 -2.53
CA ILE A 91 -23.16 4.08 -2.43
C ILE A 91 -22.81 3.05 -1.36
N ASP A 92 -21.66 2.40 -1.52
CA ASP A 92 -21.21 1.33 -0.64
C ASP A 92 -20.34 1.86 0.51
N ASN A 93 -20.19 1.05 1.56
CA ASN A 93 -19.35 1.37 2.71
C ASN A 93 -18.51 0.17 3.16
N ILE A 94 -17.35 0.44 3.74
CA ILE A 94 -16.54 -0.56 4.44
C ILE A 94 -16.83 -0.57 5.94
N VAL A 95 -16.50 -1.66 6.62
CA VAL A 95 -16.65 -1.81 8.08
C VAL A 95 -15.33 -2.27 8.69
N THR A 96 -14.90 -1.60 9.76
CA THR A 96 -13.70 -1.94 10.53
C THR A 96 -14.01 -1.91 12.04
N ILE A 97 -13.19 -2.57 12.85
CA ILE A 97 -13.38 -2.68 14.31
C ILE A 97 -12.29 -1.88 15.01
N ASN A 98 -12.66 -0.86 15.79
CA ASN A 98 -11.68 -0.04 16.52
C ASN A 98 -11.32 -0.61 17.90
N PRO A 99 -10.05 -0.48 18.34
CA PRO A 99 -8.91 0.13 17.63
C PRO A 99 -8.27 -0.84 16.60
N THR A 100 -7.94 -0.34 15.41
CA THR A 100 -7.29 -1.13 14.35
C THR A 100 -6.39 -0.26 13.46
N TYR A 101 -5.89 -0.83 12.37
CA TYR A 101 -5.02 -0.15 11.41
C TYR A 101 -5.74 1.00 10.69
N GLY A 102 -5.19 2.21 10.79
CA GLY A 102 -5.84 3.43 10.29
C GLY A 102 -5.96 3.53 8.77
N MET A 103 -5.15 2.78 8.01
CA MET A 103 -5.14 2.86 6.54
C MET A 103 -6.47 2.46 5.90
N TYR A 104 -7.28 1.63 6.55
CA TYR A 104 -8.62 1.31 6.06
C TYR A 104 -9.49 2.57 5.93
N GLN A 105 -9.39 3.50 6.88
CA GLN A 105 -10.15 4.76 6.83
C GLN A 105 -9.56 5.74 5.80
N VAL A 106 -8.24 5.69 5.57
CA VAL A 106 -7.57 6.55 4.60
C VAL A 106 -7.86 6.11 3.16
N ALA A 107 -8.00 4.80 2.94
CA ALA A 107 -8.24 4.22 1.63
C ALA A 107 -9.71 4.24 1.17
N ALA A 108 -10.66 4.43 2.10
CA ALA A 108 -12.10 4.43 1.84
C ALA A 108 -12.70 5.81 1.58
#